data_AF-A0A381YPZ3-F1
#
_entry.id   AF-A0A381YPZ3-F1
#
_cell.length_a   1.000
_cell.length_b   1.000
_cell.length_c   1.000
_cell.angle_alpha   90.00
_cell.angle_beta   90.00
_cell.angle_gamma   90.00
#
_symmetry.space_group_name_H-M   'P 1'
#
loop_
_entity.id
_entity.type
_entity.pdbx_description
1 polymer ?
#
loop_
_entity_poly.entity_id
_entity_poly.type
_entity_poly.pdbx_seq_one_letter_code
_entity_poly.pdbx_strand_id
1 'polypeptide(L)'
;MSKPIYDLMKCADGATRACLLVNGVLIDPSLEKVKEEKEEVKKPKKRVVSIQDRIIDQVETFIGQIEGKVDDFVDSDFKMKYDCYAHLQDLGCKAVHARKMRGLYLNLYNESVDVFNGEDEYLNEAFGHLKPKYHKKMLDFFGIILDDIDRLIKNATAQRKPRKKKTLSATRLVNKLKYQEEHKDLKLVSINPEKIIGANELWVYNTKYNRLGVYYAENSVRGFSVKGCTIQHYDNETSSQKTARKPEDVLGKLTKQSLRKKLKDMKTKDQSVTGRINSQTILLGAF
;
A
#
# COMPACT_ATOMS: atom_id res chain seq x y z
N MET A 1 -46.08 60.61 27.96
CA MET A 1 -45.80 59.16 27.93
C MET A 1 -45.07 58.80 29.21
N SER A 2 -45.61 57.88 30.00
CA SER A 2 -45.04 57.45 31.29
C SER A 2 -43.70 56.73 31.07
N LYS A 3 -42.71 56.97 31.93
CA LYS A 3 -41.41 56.27 31.86
C LYS A 3 -41.62 54.78 32.22
N PRO A 4 -41.00 53.84 31.51
CA PRO A 4 -41.07 52.42 31.85
C PRO A 4 -40.48 52.19 33.25
N ILE A 5 -41.21 51.41 34.07
CA ILE A 5 -40.82 51.05 35.43
C ILE A 5 -40.12 49.69 35.36
N TYR A 6 -38.97 49.60 36.02
CA TYR A 6 -38.17 48.38 36.12
C TYR A 6 -38.08 47.97 37.59
N ASP A 7 -38.06 46.67 37.85
CA ASP A 7 -37.77 46.11 39.17
C ASP A 7 -36.78 44.94 39.07
N LEU A 8 -36.07 44.66 40.15
CA LEU A 8 -35.05 43.62 40.20
C LEU A 8 -35.68 42.25 40.43
N MET A 9 -35.49 41.33 39.47
CA MET A 9 -35.93 39.94 39.57
C MET A 9 -34.76 39.00 39.30
N LYS A 10 -34.77 37.84 39.98
CA LYS A 10 -33.85 36.75 39.65
C LYS A 10 -34.43 35.95 38.47
N CYS A 11 -33.79 36.05 37.31
CA CYS A 11 -34.19 35.39 36.07
C CYS A 11 -33.95 33.88 36.11
N ALA A 12 -34.57 33.13 35.20
CA ALA A 12 -34.49 31.67 35.07
C ALA A 12 -33.09 31.15 34.74
N ASP A 13 -32.19 32.01 34.22
CA ASP A 13 -30.76 31.74 34.02
C ASP A 13 -29.92 31.95 35.31
N GLY A 14 -30.56 32.29 36.42
CA GLY A 14 -29.95 32.46 37.73
C GLY A 14 -29.35 33.84 38.01
N ALA A 15 -29.36 34.75 37.03
CA ALA A 15 -28.84 36.11 37.18
C ALA A 15 -29.91 37.09 37.67
N THR A 16 -29.55 38.02 38.56
CA THR A 16 -30.44 39.11 38.97
C THR A 16 -30.35 40.25 37.97
N ARG A 17 -31.47 40.60 37.33
CA ARG A 17 -31.52 41.68 36.32
C ARG A 17 -32.70 42.61 36.59
N ALA A 18 -32.58 43.84 36.09
CA ALA A 18 -33.69 44.79 36.08
C ALA A 18 -34.66 44.41 34.95
N CYS A 19 -35.78 43.78 35.31
CA CYS A 19 -36.80 43.33 34.38
C CYS A 19 -37.89 44.40 34.22
N LEU A 20 -38.45 44.48 33.02
CA LEU A 20 -39.54 45.41 32.72
C LEU A 20 -40.83 44.99 33.43
N LEU A 21 -41.45 45.94 34.13
CA LEU A 21 -42.75 45.74 34.77
C LEU A 21 -43.86 46.19 33.81
N VAL A 22 -44.56 45.23 33.22
CA VAL A 22 -45.68 45.50 32.31
C VAL A 22 -46.96 44.95 32.95
N ASN A 23 -47.95 45.81 33.19
CA ASN A 23 -49.24 45.45 33.80
C ASN A 23 -49.12 44.70 35.15
N GLY A 24 -48.12 45.06 35.97
CA GLY A 24 -47.92 44.46 37.30
C GLY A 24 -47.19 43.12 37.32
N VAL A 25 -46.73 42.61 36.16
CA VAL A 25 -45.98 41.34 36.04
C VAL A 25 -44.59 41.62 35.48
N LEU A 26 -43.56 41.03 36.10
CA LEU A 26 -42.17 41.09 35.66
C LEU A 26 -41.94 40.07 34.54
N ILE A 27 -41.50 40.56 33.37
CA ILE A 27 -41.21 39.71 32.21
C ILE A 27 -39.74 39.30 32.26
N ASP A 28 -39.49 37.99 32.32
CA ASP A 28 -38.14 37.42 32.30
C ASP A 28 -37.67 37.12 30.86
N PRO A 29 -36.66 37.85 30.33
CA PRO A 29 -36.16 37.66 28.97
C PRO A 29 -35.42 36.34 28.75
N SER A 30 -35.01 35.66 29.82
CA SER A 30 -34.19 34.44 29.73
C SER A 30 -35.02 33.16 29.56
N LEU A 31 -36.35 33.23 29.72
CA LEU A 31 -37.23 32.07 29.61
C LEU A 31 -37.32 31.49 28.19
N GLU A 32 -37.22 32.31 27.14
CA GLU A 32 -37.26 31.84 25.75
C GLU A 32 -35.98 31.07 25.39
N LYS A 33 -34.82 31.57 25.81
CA LYS A 33 -33.51 30.93 25.56
C LYS A 33 -33.40 29.55 26.23
N VAL A 34 -33.90 29.41 27.46
CA VAL A 34 -33.89 28.12 28.17
C VAL A 34 -34.86 27.11 27.56
N LYS A 35 -35.92 27.58 26.88
CA LYS A 35 -36.85 26.70 26.15
C LYS A 35 -36.25 26.22 24.83
N GLU A 36 -35.58 27.09 24.08
CA GLU A 36 -34.87 26.73 22.84
C GLU A 36 -33.74 25.71 23.10
N GLU A 37 -32.93 25.92 24.15
CA GLU A 37 -31.88 24.96 24.54
C GLU A 37 -32.43 23.57 24.93
N LYS A 38 -33.66 23.49 25.44
CA LYS A 38 -34.29 22.20 25.81
C LYS A 38 -34.87 21.44 24.61
N GLU A 39 -35.24 22.12 23.53
CA GLU A 39 -35.76 21.48 22.31
C GLU A 39 -34.66 20.99 21.37
N GLU A 40 -33.48 21.64 21.30
CA GLU A 40 -32.38 21.19 20.43
C GLU A 40 -31.72 19.86 20.88
N VAL A 41 -31.89 19.45 22.14
CA VAL A 41 -31.18 18.29 22.72
C VAL A 41 -31.83 16.93 22.40
N LYS A 42 -33.02 16.87 21.76
CA LYS A 42 -33.80 15.61 21.63
C LYS A 42 -34.06 15.10 20.21
N LYS A 43 -33.03 15.05 19.35
CA LYS A 43 -33.04 14.11 18.20
C LYS A 43 -31.90 13.10 18.34
N PRO A 44 -32.16 11.82 18.67
CA PRO A 44 -31.10 10.82 18.73
C PRO A 44 -30.51 10.64 17.32
N LYS A 45 -29.22 10.94 17.16
CA LYS A 45 -28.47 10.68 15.93
C LYS A 45 -28.56 9.19 15.62
N LYS A 46 -29.13 8.81 14.46
CA LYS A 46 -29.17 7.42 14.00
C LYS A 46 -27.74 6.86 14.01
N ARG A 47 -27.53 5.72 14.68
CA ARG A 47 -26.20 5.07 14.71
C ARG A 47 -25.75 4.77 13.28
N VAL A 48 -24.62 5.34 12.87
CA VAL A 48 -24.01 5.05 11.57
C VAL A 48 -23.35 3.68 11.69
N VAL A 49 -24.04 2.63 11.21
CA VAL A 49 -23.49 1.28 11.14
C VAL A 49 -22.23 1.31 10.28
N SER A 50 -21.11 0.82 10.81
CA SER A 50 -19.85 0.85 10.09
C SER A 50 -19.87 -0.15 8.93
N ILE A 51 -19.01 0.06 7.93
CA ILE A 51 -18.87 -0.90 6.82
C ILE A 51 -18.41 -2.27 7.33
N GLN A 52 -17.64 -2.31 8.43
CA GLN A 52 -17.16 -3.56 9.02
C GLN A 52 -18.31 -4.36 9.66
N ASP A 53 -19.22 -3.67 10.36
CA ASP A 53 -20.39 -4.30 10.98
C ASP A 53 -21.28 -4.91 9.91
N ARG A 54 -21.54 -4.20 8.80
CA ARG A 54 -22.31 -4.75 7.67
C ARG A 54 -21.68 -6.00 7.06
N ILE A 55 -20.35 -6.08 7.01
CA ILE A 55 -19.64 -7.27 6.52
C ILE A 55 -19.81 -8.42 7.50
N ILE A 56 -19.84 -8.15 8.81
CA ILE A 56 -20.06 -9.15 9.85
C ILE A 56 -21.50 -9.66 9.77
N ASP A 57 -22.50 -8.79 9.68
CA ASP A 57 -23.91 -9.17 9.53
C ASP A 57 -24.12 -10.11 8.30
N GLN A 58 -23.44 -9.81 7.19
CA GLN A 58 -23.47 -10.67 6.00
C GLN A 58 -22.78 -12.02 6.23
N VAL A 59 -21.67 -12.04 6.97
CA VAL A 59 -20.98 -13.29 7.32
C VAL A 59 -21.86 -14.14 8.24
N GLU A 60 -22.52 -13.55 9.22
CA GLU A 60 -23.46 -14.26 10.10
C GLU A 60 -24.62 -14.88 9.31
N THR A 61 -25.15 -14.15 8.31
CA THR A 61 -26.17 -14.69 7.41
C THR A 61 -25.65 -15.91 6.62
N PHE A 62 -24.40 -15.86 6.13
CA PHE A 62 -23.80 -17.00 5.42
C PHE A 62 -23.51 -18.18 6.35
N ILE A 63 -23.07 -17.92 7.59
CA ILE A 63 -22.85 -18.95 8.61
C ILE A 63 -24.16 -19.67 8.90
N GLY A 64 -25.26 -18.94 9.15
CA GLY A 64 -26.56 -19.56 9.41
C GLY A 64 -27.07 -20.44 8.26
N GLN A 65 -26.77 -20.07 7.00
CA GLN A 65 -27.12 -20.91 5.84
C GLN A 65 -26.28 -22.19 5.76
N ILE A 66 -25.00 -22.12 6.14
CA ILE A 66 -24.14 -23.33 6.20
C ILE A 66 -24.54 -24.19 7.39
N GLU A 67 -24.82 -23.61 8.55
CA GLU A 67 -25.25 -24.33 9.75
C GLU A 67 -26.56 -25.08 9.48
N GLY A 68 -27.53 -24.47 8.80
CA GLY A 68 -28.73 -25.19 8.35
C GLY A 68 -28.41 -26.40 7.46
N LYS A 69 -27.32 -26.36 6.69
CA LYS A 69 -26.84 -27.52 5.90
C LYS A 69 -26.10 -28.56 6.75
N VAL A 70 -25.47 -28.15 7.85
CA VAL A 70 -24.91 -29.07 8.86
C VAL A 70 -26.05 -29.83 9.54
N ASP A 71 -27.13 -29.15 9.91
CA ASP A 71 -28.32 -29.77 10.50
C ASP A 71 -28.97 -30.75 9.51
N ASP A 72 -29.19 -30.33 8.25
CA ASP A 72 -29.67 -31.21 7.18
C ASP A 72 -28.77 -32.46 7.02
N PHE A 73 -27.46 -32.31 7.19
CA PHE A 73 -26.51 -33.42 7.10
C PHE A 73 -26.68 -34.42 8.26
N VAL A 74 -26.88 -33.93 9.49
CA VAL A 74 -27.16 -34.76 10.66
C VAL A 74 -28.51 -35.49 10.51
N ASP A 75 -29.56 -34.78 10.11
CA ASP A 75 -30.90 -35.33 9.89
C ASP A 75 -30.93 -36.37 8.75
N SER A 76 -30.06 -36.23 7.76
CA SER A 76 -29.92 -37.18 6.64
C SER A 76 -29.16 -38.47 6.97
N ASP A 77 -28.89 -38.76 8.25
CA ASP A 77 -28.04 -39.87 8.70
C ASP A 77 -26.62 -39.80 8.08
N PHE A 78 -26.12 -38.57 7.92
CA PHE A 78 -24.75 -38.28 7.47
C PHE A 78 -24.45 -38.89 6.08
N LYS A 79 -25.38 -38.72 5.14
CA LYS A 79 -25.29 -39.21 3.75
C LYS A 79 -25.36 -38.10 2.72
N MET A 80 -25.79 -36.90 3.10
CA MET A 80 -25.87 -35.77 2.19
C MET A 80 -24.48 -35.39 1.67
N LYS A 81 -24.38 -35.23 0.34
CA LYS A 81 -23.20 -34.64 -0.30
C LYS A 81 -23.42 -33.13 -0.37
N TYR A 82 -22.52 -32.38 0.25
CA TYR A 82 -22.60 -30.93 0.30
C TYR A 82 -21.40 -30.32 -0.44
N ASP A 83 -21.69 -29.45 -1.40
CA ASP A 83 -20.71 -28.61 -2.09
C ASP A 83 -20.82 -27.20 -1.51
N CYS A 84 -19.94 -26.91 -0.54
CA CYS A 84 -19.95 -25.63 0.15
C CYS A 84 -19.47 -24.50 -0.79
N TYR A 85 -18.58 -24.82 -1.71
CA TYR A 85 -18.06 -23.87 -2.69
C TYR A 85 -19.17 -23.32 -3.60
N ALA A 86 -19.99 -24.20 -4.20
CA ALA A 86 -21.10 -23.78 -5.05
C ALA A 86 -22.15 -22.98 -4.28
N HIS A 87 -22.53 -23.47 -3.09
CA HIS A 87 -23.53 -22.80 -2.25
C HIS A 87 -23.08 -21.39 -1.83
N LEU A 88 -21.83 -21.23 -1.40
CA LEU A 88 -21.27 -19.91 -1.06
C LEU A 88 -21.16 -18.99 -2.28
N GLN A 89 -20.87 -19.54 -3.45
CA GLN A 89 -20.79 -18.77 -4.69
C GLN A 89 -22.18 -18.23 -5.09
N ASP A 90 -23.23 -19.04 -4.95
CA ASP A 90 -24.62 -18.67 -5.24
C ASP A 90 -25.14 -17.60 -4.29
N LEU A 91 -24.75 -17.68 -3.01
CA LEU A 91 -25.03 -16.64 -2.00
C LEU A 91 -24.24 -15.33 -2.25
N GLY A 92 -23.32 -15.31 -3.20
CA GLY A 92 -22.50 -14.14 -3.51
C GLY A 92 -21.36 -13.91 -2.52
N CYS A 93 -20.89 -14.95 -1.84
CA CYS A 93 -19.79 -14.87 -0.88
C CYS A 93 -18.48 -14.49 -1.58
N LYS A 94 -17.96 -13.31 -1.23
CA LYS A 94 -16.63 -12.85 -1.66
C LYS A 94 -15.55 -13.36 -0.71
N ALA A 95 -14.31 -13.41 -1.19
CA ALA A 95 -13.15 -13.82 -0.39
C ALA A 95 -12.92 -13.03 0.92
N VAL A 96 -13.49 -11.83 1.06
CA VAL A 96 -13.45 -11.08 2.33
C VAL A 96 -14.31 -11.75 3.40
N HIS A 97 -15.52 -12.19 3.04
CA HIS A 97 -16.42 -12.92 3.94
C HIS A 97 -15.85 -14.31 4.26
N ALA A 98 -15.39 -15.03 3.24
CA ALA A 98 -14.78 -16.35 3.38
C ALA A 98 -13.58 -16.36 4.37
N ARG A 99 -12.72 -15.33 4.36
CA ARG A 99 -11.61 -15.23 5.33
C ARG A 99 -12.07 -15.09 6.78
N LYS A 100 -13.15 -14.34 7.02
CA LYS A 100 -13.71 -14.18 8.38
C LYS A 100 -14.37 -15.48 8.84
N MET A 101 -15.14 -16.09 7.95
CA MET A 101 -15.86 -17.33 8.19
C MET A 101 -14.94 -18.53 8.43
N ARG A 102 -13.78 -18.57 7.75
CA ARG A 102 -12.75 -19.60 7.97
C ARG A 102 -12.34 -19.75 9.45
N GLY A 103 -12.27 -18.65 10.19
CA GLY A 103 -11.88 -18.68 11.60
C GLY A 103 -12.86 -19.49 12.45
N LEU A 104 -14.16 -19.33 12.21
CA LEU A 104 -15.21 -20.08 12.90
C LEU A 104 -15.13 -21.58 12.59
N TYR A 105 -15.11 -21.95 11.31
CA TYR A 105 -15.06 -23.36 10.91
C TYR A 105 -13.75 -24.05 11.28
N LEU A 106 -12.65 -23.30 11.42
CA LEU A 106 -11.39 -23.86 11.90
C LEU A 106 -11.50 -24.27 13.37
N ASN A 107 -12.18 -23.47 14.19
CA ASN A 107 -12.43 -23.82 15.59
C ASN A 107 -13.32 -25.05 15.68
N LEU A 108 -14.45 -25.08 14.93
CA LEU A 108 -15.35 -26.24 14.89
C LEU A 108 -14.66 -27.52 14.40
N TYR A 109 -13.77 -27.40 13.42
CA TYR A 109 -12.96 -28.52 12.95
C TYR A 109 -12.01 -29.02 14.04
N ASN A 110 -11.31 -28.12 14.73
CA ASN A 110 -10.40 -28.51 15.82
C ASN A 110 -11.17 -29.16 16.98
N GLU A 111 -12.31 -28.60 17.39
CA GLU A 111 -13.19 -29.21 18.39
C GLU A 111 -13.62 -30.63 17.96
N SER A 112 -13.92 -30.82 16.67
CA SER A 112 -14.25 -32.14 16.12
C SER A 112 -13.06 -33.10 16.11
N VAL A 113 -11.83 -32.61 15.95
CA VAL A 113 -10.60 -33.40 16.09
C VAL A 113 -10.42 -33.84 17.54
N ASP A 114 -10.60 -32.92 18.48
CA ASP A 114 -10.43 -33.18 19.92
C ASP A 114 -11.43 -34.24 20.41
N VAL A 115 -12.68 -34.17 19.94
CA VAL A 115 -13.73 -35.20 20.18
C VAL A 115 -13.35 -36.54 19.56
N PHE A 116 -12.77 -36.55 18.36
CA PHE A 116 -12.37 -37.80 17.70
C PHE A 116 -11.17 -38.46 18.39
N ASN A 117 -10.18 -37.67 18.84
CA ASN A 117 -9.00 -38.17 19.53
C ASN A 117 -9.27 -38.47 21.01
N GLY A 118 -10.35 -37.93 21.57
CA GLY A 118 -10.71 -38.08 22.97
C GLY A 118 -9.85 -37.22 23.91
N GLU A 119 -9.31 -36.10 23.43
CA GLU A 119 -8.36 -35.26 24.17
C GLU A 119 -9.02 -34.32 25.19
N ASP A 120 -10.28 -33.92 24.95
CA ASP A 120 -11.05 -33.04 25.84
C ASP A 120 -12.23 -33.78 26.50
N GLU A 121 -12.17 -33.91 27.83
CA GLU A 121 -13.16 -34.60 28.65
C GLU A 121 -14.56 -33.97 28.55
N TYR A 122 -14.65 -32.63 28.47
CA TYR A 122 -15.94 -31.93 28.38
C TYR A 122 -16.58 -32.07 27.00
N LEU A 123 -15.78 -31.99 25.93
CA LEU A 123 -16.29 -32.19 24.58
C LEU A 123 -16.72 -33.64 24.37
N ASN A 124 -15.99 -34.60 24.91
CA ASN A 124 -16.38 -36.02 24.85
C ASN A 124 -17.70 -36.30 25.58
N GLU A 125 -17.95 -35.65 26.73
CA GLU A 125 -19.25 -35.76 27.41
C GLU A 125 -20.38 -35.17 26.57
N ALA A 126 -20.18 -33.96 26.02
CA ALA A 126 -21.18 -33.28 25.18
C ALA A 126 -21.54 -34.10 23.93
N PHE A 127 -20.54 -34.69 23.28
CA PHE A 127 -20.74 -35.49 22.07
C PHE A 127 -20.99 -36.98 22.34
N GLY A 128 -20.93 -37.45 23.58
CA GLY A 128 -21.02 -38.87 23.95
C GLY A 128 -22.35 -39.56 23.60
N HIS A 129 -23.38 -38.80 23.24
CA HIS A 129 -24.65 -39.31 22.72
C HIS A 129 -24.54 -39.87 21.30
N LEU A 130 -23.51 -39.49 20.53
CA LEU A 130 -23.24 -39.96 19.18
C LEU A 130 -22.30 -41.16 19.18
N LYS A 131 -22.44 -42.04 18.17
CA LYS A 131 -21.51 -43.16 17.98
C LYS A 131 -20.17 -42.65 17.40
N PRO A 132 -19.03 -43.31 17.69
CA PRO A 132 -17.70 -42.92 17.15
C PRO A 132 -17.63 -42.77 15.63
N LYS A 133 -18.41 -43.56 14.89
CA LYS A 133 -18.53 -43.46 13.43
C LYS A 133 -19.05 -42.09 12.97
N TYR A 134 -19.94 -41.48 13.74
CA TYR A 134 -20.54 -40.19 13.41
C TYR A 134 -19.61 -39.02 13.74
N HIS A 135 -18.77 -39.12 14.79
CA HIS A 135 -17.71 -38.13 15.04
C HIS A 135 -16.77 -37.99 13.85
N LYS A 136 -16.33 -39.12 13.29
CA LYS A 136 -15.49 -39.10 12.08
C LYS A 136 -16.18 -38.42 10.90
N LYS A 137 -17.47 -38.70 10.69
CA LYS A 137 -18.23 -38.08 9.60
C LYS A 137 -18.41 -36.57 9.78
N MET A 138 -18.58 -36.09 11.01
CA MET A 138 -18.64 -34.65 11.30
C MET A 138 -17.29 -33.97 11.06
N LEU A 139 -16.20 -34.60 11.52
CA LEU A 139 -14.84 -34.14 11.25
C LEU A 139 -14.59 -34.01 9.74
N ASP A 140 -14.90 -35.06 8.97
CA ASP A 140 -14.74 -35.04 7.51
C ASP A 140 -15.59 -33.93 6.87
N PHE A 141 -16.81 -33.70 7.36
CA PHE A 141 -17.71 -32.66 6.84
C PHE A 141 -17.17 -31.23 7.07
N PHE A 142 -16.71 -30.91 8.28
CA PHE A 142 -16.09 -29.61 8.56
C PHE A 142 -14.77 -29.43 7.80
N GLY A 143 -14.01 -30.52 7.58
CA GLY A 143 -12.84 -30.51 6.72
C GLY A 143 -13.16 -30.11 5.28
N ILE A 144 -14.21 -30.69 4.69
CA ILE A 144 -14.68 -30.33 3.33
C ILE A 144 -15.09 -28.86 3.26
N ILE A 145 -15.84 -28.37 4.26
CA ILE A 145 -16.25 -26.95 4.33
C ILE A 145 -15.02 -26.03 4.35
N LEU A 146 -14.01 -26.33 5.17
CA LEU A 146 -12.79 -25.54 5.26
C LEU A 146 -12.00 -25.53 3.94
N ASP A 147 -11.87 -26.69 3.30
CA ASP A 147 -11.16 -26.82 2.02
C ASP A 147 -11.85 -26.00 0.92
N ASP A 148 -13.18 -26.02 0.87
CA ASP A 148 -13.97 -25.23 -0.08
C ASP A 148 -13.87 -23.72 0.18
N ILE A 149 -13.86 -23.31 1.45
CA ILE A 149 -13.61 -21.91 1.83
C ILE A 149 -12.21 -21.47 1.38
N ASP A 150 -11.19 -22.29 1.60
CA ASP A 150 -9.81 -22.00 1.20
C ASP A 150 -9.66 -21.97 -0.33
N ARG A 151 -10.38 -22.84 -1.05
CA ARG A 151 -10.47 -22.82 -2.51
C ARG A 151 -11.10 -21.51 -3.02
N LEU A 152 -12.17 -21.02 -2.39
CA LEU A 152 -12.79 -19.73 -2.73
C LEU A 152 -11.81 -18.57 -2.55
N ILE A 153 -11.04 -18.57 -1.45
CA ILE A 153 -10.04 -17.54 -1.18
C ILE A 153 -8.93 -17.57 -2.24
N LYS A 154 -8.41 -18.75 -2.60
CA LYS A 154 -7.35 -18.93 -3.61
C LYS A 154 -7.80 -18.52 -5.01
N ASN A 155 -9.02 -18.87 -5.41
CA ASN A 155 -9.55 -18.49 -6.72
C ASN A 155 -9.68 -16.96 -6.85
N ALA A 156 -10.12 -16.29 -5.79
CA ALA A 156 -10.26 -14.83 -5.81
C ALA A 156 -8.92 -14.08 -5.86
N THR A 157 -7.84 -14.63 -5.32
CA THR A 157 -6.50 -14.02 -5.43
C THR A 157 -5.88 -14.24 -6.80
N ALA A 158 -6.06 -15.43 -7.39
CA ALA A 158 -5.56 -15.78 -8.71
C ALA A 158 -6.18 -14.93 -9.84
N GLN A 159 -7.46 -14.56 -9.71
CA GLN A 159 -8.15 -13.72 -10.70
C GLN A 159 -7.65 -12.26 -10.74
N ARG A 160 -6.84 -11.80 -9.77
CA ARG A 160 -6.34 -10.43 -9.76
C ARG A 160 -5.21 -10.26 -10.77
N LYS A 161 -5.51 -9.62 -11.91
CA LYS A 161 -4.51 -9.27 -12.92
C LYS A 161 -3.36 -8.46 -12.30
N PRO A 162 -2.08 -8.90 -12.45
CA PRO A 162 -0.94 -8.12 -11.99
C PRO A 162 -0.94 -6.73 -12.60
N ARG A 163 -0.65 -5.70 -11.79
CA ARG A 163 -0.64 -4.32 -12.27
C ARG A 163 0.48 -4.14 -13.28
N LYS A 164 0.14 -3.80 -14.52
CA LYS A 164 1.13 -3.43 -15.55
C LYS A 164 1.92 -2.21 -15.08
N LYS A 165 3.24 -2.35 -14.94
CA LYS A 165 4.13 -1.22 -14.60
C LYS A 165 4.20 -0.28 -15.80
N LYS A 166 3.98 1.02 -15.56
CA LYS A 166 4.20 2.07 -16.57
C LYS A 166 5.71 2.26 -16.76
N THR A 167 6.14 2.52 -17.99
CA THR A 167 7.52 2.96 -18.27
C THR A 167 7.78 4.27 -17.52
N LEU A 168 8.96 4.38 -16.89
CA LEU A 168 9.35 5.60 -16.19
C LEU A 168 9.80 6.64 -17.22
N SER A 169 9.46 7.91 -17.00
CA SER A 169 9.99 9.02 -17.80
C SER A 169 11.49 9.19 -17.57
N ALA A 170 12.19 9.81 -18.53
CA ALA A 170 13.63 10.03 -18.47
C ALA A 170 14.06 10.80 -17.19
N THR A 171 13.33 11.88 -16.87
CA THR A 171 13.51 12.65 -15.64
C THR A 171 13.43 11.75 -14.41
N ARG A 172 12.41 10.89 -14.33
CA ARG A 172 12.20 10.03 -13.15
C ARG A 172 13.27 8.96 -12.98
N LEU A 173 13.87 8.48 -14.07
CA LEU A 173 15.00 7.55 -14.04
C LEU A 173 16.28 8.22 -13.53
N VAL A 174 16.48 9.48 -13.90
CA VAL A 174 17.70 10.24 -13.63
C VAL A 174 17.66 11.02 -12.31
N ASN A 175 16.49 11.23 -11.71
CA ASN A 175 16.31 11.98 -10.45
C ASN A 175 17.25 11.59 -9.29
N LYS A 176 17.78 10.36 -9.28
CA LYS A 176 18.68 9.85 -8.23
C LYS A 176 20.15 9.80 -8.65
N LEU A 177 20.47 10.27 -9.86
CA LEU A 177 21.84 10.31 -10.36
C LEU A 177 22.61 11.41 -9.65
N LYS A 178 23.72 11.04 -9.01
CA LYS A 178 24.65 12.00 -8.42
C LYS A 178 25.70 12.34 -9.45
N TYR A 179 25.89 13.62 -9.73
CA TYR A 179 26.93 14.14 -10.63
C TYR A 179 27.34 15.53 -10.13
N GLN A 180 28.46 16.03 -10.64
CA GLN A 180 28.94 17.37 -10.37
C GLN A 180 28.42 18.32 -11.46
N GLU A 181 27.67 19.35 -11.11
CA GLU A 181 27.09 20.31 -12.06
C GLU A 181 28.17 21.15 -12.77
N GLU A 182 29.11 21.69 -12.02
CA GLU A 182 30.18 22.54 -12.54
C GLU A 182 31.51 22.29 -11.81
N HIS A 183 32.61 22.51 -12.53
CA HIS A 183 33.97 22.50 -11.98
C HIS A 183 34.73 23.73 -12.45
N LYS A 184 34.86 24.70 -11.54
CA LYS A 184 35.38 26.04 -11.83
C LYS A 184 36.85 26.03 -12.26
N ASP A 185 37.67 25.17 -11.65
CA ASP A 185 39.13 25.16 -11.91
C ASP A 185 39.45 24.75 -13.36
N LEU A 186 38.60 23.90 -13.95
CA LEU A 186 38.76 23.42 -15.33
C LEU A 186 37.75 24.06 -16.29
N LYS A 187 36.91 24.98 -15.79
CA LYS A 187 35.81 25.64 -16.54
C LYS A 187 34.91 24.64 -17.27
N LEU A 188 34.54 23.55 -16.59
CA LEU A 188 33.68 22.50 -17.15
C LEU A 188 32.27 22.58 -16.58
N VAL A 189 31.28 22.44 -17.47
CA VAL A 189 29.85 22.36 -17.13
C VAL A 189 29.33 21.00 -17.54
N SER A 190 28.58 20.36 -16.66
CA SER A 190 27.99 19.05 -16.90
C SER A 190 26.78 19.13 -17.83
N ILE A 191 26.60 18.12 -18.67
CA ILE A 191 25.41 17.98 -19.51
C ILE A 191 24.18 17.60 -18.66
N ASN A 192 22.99 18.00 -19.10
CA ASN A 192 21.73 17.53 -18.53
C ASN A 192 21.69 15.99 -18.57
N PRO A 193 21.59 15.32 -17.40
CA PRO A 193 21.67 13.88 -17.30
C PRO A 193 20.49 13.14 -17.97
N GLU A 194 19.39 13.83 -18.35
CA GLU A 194 18.33 13.25 -19.17
C GLU A 194 18.82 12.79 -20.55
N LYS A 195 19.83 13.48 -21.10
CA LYS A 195 20.41 13.15 -22.41
C LYS A 195 21.22 11.85 -22.40
N ILE A 196 21.51 11.29 -21.22
CA ILE A 196 22.17 9.99 -21.10
C ILE A 196 21.24 8.87 -21.58
N ILE A 197 19.94 9.01 -21.34
CA ILE A 197 18.98 7.95 -21.65
C ILE A 197 18.81 7.85 -23.17
N GLY A 198 19.13 6.67 -23.71
CA GLY A 198 19.10 6.43 -25.16
C GLY A 198 20.37 6.87 -25.90
N ALA A 199 21.37 7.44 -25.21
CA ALA A 199 22.68 7.69 -25.81
C ALA A 199 23.47 6.38 -26.00
N ASN A 200 24.40 6.39 -26.95
CA ASN A 200 25.27 5.26 -27.28
C ASN A 200 26.66 5.42 -26.65
N GLU A 201 27.11 6.66 -26.44
CA GLU A 201 28.41 6.98 -25.87
C GLU A 201 28.28 8.02 -24.76
N LEU A 202 28.83 7.70 -23.59
CA LEU A 202 28.88 8.64 -22.47
C LEU A 202 30.32 8.88 -22.05
N TRP A 203 30.71 10.16 -22.06
CA TRP A 203 32.02 10.63 -21.64
C TRP A 203 31.94 11.28 -20.28
N VAL A 204 32.83 10.83 -19.41
CA VAL A 204 32.73 11.09 -17.98
C VAL A 204 34.10 11.44 -17.43
N TYR A 205 34.18 12.48 -16.59
CA TYR A 205 35.41 12.86 -15.92
C TYR A 205 35.24 12.92 -14.41
N ASN A 206 36.08 12.20 -13.67
CA ASN A 206 36.09 12.21 -12.22
C ASN A 206 37.19 13.13 -11.69
N THR A 207 36.78 14.18 -10.99
CA THR A 207 37.67 15.25 -10.50
C THR A 207 38.54 14.80 -9.33
N LYS A 208 38.06 13.88 -8.49
CA LYS A 208 38.84 13.35 -7.36
C LYS A 208 40.01 12.46 -7.80
N TYR A 209 39.78 11.64 -8.82
CA TYR A 209 40.77 10.66 -9.28
C TYR A 209 41.49 11.08 -10.58
N ASN A 210 41.12 12.22 -11.16
CA ASN A 210 41.59 12.71 -12.46
C ASN A 210 41.48 11.64 -13.55
N ARG A 211 40.33 10.96 -13.62
CA ARG A 211 40.10 9.87 -14.56
C ARG A 211 39.06 10.23 -15.60
N LEU A 212 39.41 10.03 -16.87
CA LEU A 212 38.51 10.14 -18.01
C LEU A 212 37.99 8.73 -18.36
N GLY A 213 36.68 8.55 -18.33
CA GLY A 213 36.00 7.30 -18.68
C GLY A 213 35.11 7.46 -19.91
N VAL A 214 35.03 6.39 -20.69
CA VAL A 214 34.11 6.25 -21.81
C VAL A 214 33.23 5.03 -21.58
N TYR A 215 31.93 5.24 -21.64
CA TYR A 215 30.95 4.16 -21.67
C TYR A 215 30.41 4.02 -23.08
N TYR A 216 30.37 2.80 -23.58
CA TYR A 216 29.68 2.42 -24.80
C TYR A 216 28.46 1.57 -24.45
N ALA A 217 27.34 1.84 -25.14
CA ALA A 217 26.11 1.08 -24.94
C ALA A 217 26.25 -0.33 -25.51
N GLU A 218 25.76 -1.32 -24.78
CA GLU A 218 25.69 -2.72 -25.22
C GLU A 218 24.80 -2.87 -26.47
N ASN A 219 23.73 -2.07 -26.54
CA ASN A 219 22.80 -2.09 -27.67
C ASN A 219 22.57 -0.67 -28.19
N SER A 220 22.98 -0.43 -29.43
CA SER A 220 22.89 0.87 -30.09
C SER A 220 21.46 1.37 -30.34
N VAL A 221 20.45 0.50 -30.24
CA VAL A 221 19.03 0.86 -30.44
C VAL A 221 18.35 1.24 -29.12
N ARG A 222 18.75 0.59 -28.02
CA ARG A 222 18.17 0.82 -26.69
C ARG A 222 18.90 1.92 -25.92
N GLY A 223 20.19 2.12 -26.21
CA GLY A 223 21.07 3.06 -25.53
C GLY A 223 21.18 2.81 -24.02
N PHE A 224 21.71 3.79 -23.30
CA PHE A 224 21.85 3.68 -21.85
C PHE A 224 20.53 3.84 -21.10
N SER A 225 20.47 3.20 -19.93
CA SER A 225 19.44 3.44 -18.91
C SER A 225 20.10 3.73 -17.56
N VAL A 226 19.41 4.43 -16.66
CA VAL A 226 19.95 4.80 -15.35
C VAL A 226 19.07 4.21 -14.24
N LYS A 227 19.70 3.55 -13.27
CA LYS A 227 19.05 3.06 -12.05
C LYS A 227 19.79 3.59 -10.82
N GLY A 228 19.18 4.57 -10.15
CA GLY A 228 19.82 5.23 -9.02
C GLY A 228 21.02 6.04 -9.50
N CYS A 229 22.23 5.66 -9.06
CA CYS A 229 23.48 6.26 -9.54
C CYS A 229 24.25 5.36 -10.52
N THR A 230 23.63 4.30 -11.04
CA THR A 230 24.30 3.30 -11.88
C THR A 230 23.76 3.34 -13.30
N ILE A 231 24.65 3.52 -14.27
CA ILE A 231 24.38 3.33 -15.70
C ILE A 231 24.18 1.83 -15.95
N GLN A 232 23.16 1.50 -16.72
CA GLN A 232 22.77 0.16 -17.13
C GLN A 232 22.96 0.03 -18.65
N HIS A 233 23.14 -1.20 -19.13
CA HIS A 233 23.32 -1.52 -20.55
C HIS A 233 24.57 -0.88 -21.17
N TYR A 234 25.66 -0.82 -20.41
CA TYR A 234 26.98 -0.48 -20.95
C TYR A 234 27.79 -1.76 -21.11
N ASP A 235 28.62 -1.81 -22.15
CA ASP A 235 29.49 -2.95 -22.41
C ASP A 235 30.82 -2.80 -21.62
N ASN A 236 31.18 -3.83 -20.87
CA ASN A 236 32.39 -3.83 -20.03
C ASN A 236 33.68 -4.00 -20.84
N GLU A 237 33.62 -4.59 -22.03
CA GLU A 237 34.82 -4.86 -22.84
C GLU A 237 35.26 -3.63 -23.62
N THR A 238 34.32 -2.94 -24.24
CA THR A 238 34.61 -1.74 -25.05
C THR A 238 34.77 -0.48 -24.20
N SER A 239 34.18 -0.43 -23.01
CA SER A 239 34.24 0.74 -22.14
C SER A 239 35.53 0.77 -21.31
N SER A 240 36.26 1.87 -21.37
CA SER A 240 37.55 2.01 -20.67
C SER A 240 37.70 3.33 -19.94
N GLN A 241 38.59 3.33 -18.95
CA GLN A 241 38.97 4.49 -18.15
C GLN A 241 40.48 4.69 -18.16
N LYS A 242 40.93 5.94 -18.37
CA LYS A 242 42.34 6.33 -18.30
C LYS A 242 42.53 7.52 -17.36
N THR A 243 43.68 7.55 -16.68
CA THR A 243 44.05 8.70 -15.83
C THR A 243 44.62 9.82 -16.70
N ALA A 244 44.04 11.02 -16.57
CA ALA A 244 44.50 12.24 -17.22
C ALA A 244 45.49 12.97 -16.30
N ARG A 245 46.79 12.96 -16.64
CA ARG A 245 47.83 13.64 -15.85
C ARG A 245 47.89 15.16 -16.07
N LYS A 246 47.34 15.64 -17.19
CA LYS A 246 47.19 17.06 -17.54
C LYS A 246 45.75 17.32 -17.98
N PRO A 247 44.82 17.54 -17.04
CA PRO A 247 43.40 17.62 -17.36
C PRO A 247 43.04 18.85 -18.21
N GLU A 248 43.78 19.96 -18.08
CA GLU A 248 43.57 21.19 -18.87
C GLU A 248 43.73 20.95 -20.37
N ASP A 249 44.84 20.32 -20.78
CA ASP A 249 45.12 19.98 -22.19
C ASP A 249 44.09 18.98 -22.73
N VAL A 250 43.67 18.03 -21.89
CA VAL A 250 42.75 16.95 -22.30
C VAL A 250 41.32 17.46 -22.46
N LEU A 251 40.88 18.43 -21.65
CA LEU A 251 39.47 18.82 -21.56
C LEU A 251 39.12 20.09 -22.35
N GLY A 252 40.09 20.75 -23.00
CA GLY A 252 39.84 21.99 -23.75
C GLY A 252 38.91 21.93 -24.97
N LYS A 253 38.61 20.74 -25.54
CA LYS A 253 37.61 20.56 -26.61
C LYS A 253 36.79 19.30 -26.36
N LEU A 254 35.51 19.46 -26.09
CA LEU A 254 34.56 18.39 -25.71
C LEU A 254 33.73 17.87 -26.90
N THR A 255 34.36 17.60 -28.04
CA THR A 255 33.69 16.94 -29.18
C THR A 255 34.01 15.45 -29.21
N LYS A 256 33.10 14.62 -29.74
CA LYS A 256 33.29 13.16 -29.87
C LYS A 256 34.64 12.79 -30.47
N GLN A 257 35.02 13.45 -31.57
CA GLN A 257 36.28 13.16 -32.26
C GLN A 257 37.51 13.61 -31.47
N SER A 258 37.45 14.76 -30.80
CA SER A 258 38.56 15.25 -29.98
C SER A 258 38.79 14.38 -28.74
N LEU A 259 37.72 13.96 -28.07
CA LEU A 259 37.80 13.10 -26.89
C LEU A 259 38.37 11.71 -27.23
N ARG A 260 37.94 11.12 -28.36
CA ARG A 260 38.48 9.84 -28.85
C ARG A 260 39.97 9.92 -29.20
N LYS A 261 40.41 10.98 -29.91
CA LYS A 261 41.83 11.20 -30.22
C LYS A 261 42.65 11.31 -28.94
N LYS A 262 42.22 12.16 -28.01
CA LYS A 262 42.90 12.37 -26.73
C LYS A 262 42.97 11.11 -25.86
N LEU A 263 41.94 10.25 -25.85
CA LEU A 263 41.98 8.97 -25.15
C LEU A 263 43.02 8.01 -25.74
N LYS A 264 43.20 8.02 -27.06
CA LYS A 264 44.25 7.22 -27.73
C LYS A 264 45.65 7.76 -27.47
N ASP A 265 45.82 9.08 -27.47
CA ASP A 265 47.12 9.73 -27.26
C ASP A 265 47.62 9.58 -25.80
N MET A 266 46.74 9.26 -24.85
CA MET A 266 47.12 9.01 -23.46
C MET A 266 47.92 7.71 -23.31
N LYS A 267 49.17 7.85 -22.85
CA LYS A 267 50.11 6.76 -22.51
C LYS A 267 49.75 5.98 -21.23
N THR A 268 48.68 6.36 -20.53
CA THR A 268 48.26 5.70 -19.29
C THR A 268 47.55 4.38 -19.57
N LYS A 269 47.73 3.41 -18.66
CA LYS A 269 47.10 2.09 -18.77
C LYS A 269 45.57 2.22 -18.73
N ASP A 270 44.90 1.41 -19.55
CA ASP A 270 43.45 1.25 -19.52
C ASP A 270 43.02 0.54 -18.23
N GLN A 271 41.95 1.04 -17.62
CA GLN A 271 41.29 0.45 -16.48
C GLN A 271 39.83 0.15 -16.84
N SER A 272 39.28 -0.91 -16.26
CA SER A 272 37.86 -1.23 -16.41
C SER A 272 37.00 -0.16 -15.75
N VAL A 273 35.90 0.20 -16.41
CA VAL A 273 34.92 1.15 -15.87
C VAL A 273 33.95 0.44 -14.92
N THR A 274 33.44 1.17 -13.93
CA THR A 274 32.31 0.73 -13.12
C THR A 274 31.12 1.61 -13.49
N GLY A 275 29.94 1.04 -13.74
CA GLY A 275 28.76 1.83 -14.14
C GLY A 275 28.26 2.84 -13.10
N ARG A 276 28.86 2.95 -11.92
CA ARG A 276 28.39 3.82 -10.84
C ARG A 276 29.02 5.21 -10.92
N ILE A 277 28.19 6.23 -11.11
CA ILE A 277 28.57 7.64 -11.11
C ILE A 277 28.52 8.19 -9.69
N ASN A 278 29.50 9.01 -9.32
CA ASN A 278 29.58 9.69 -8.02
C ASN A 278 29.32 11.21 -8.15
N SER A 279 29.16 11.90 -7.02
CA SER A 279 28.95 13.37 -7.00
C SER A 279 30.15 14.20 -7.43
N GLN A 280 31.31 13.58 -7.64
CA GLN A 280 32.57 14.22 -8.08
C GLN A 280 32.84 13.94 -9.56
N THR A 281 31.81 13.46 -10.27
CA THR A 281 31.89 13.06 -11.65
C THR A 281 31.12 14.05 -12.50
N ILE A 282 31.80 14.66 -13.45
CA ILE A 282 31.23 15.59 -14.43
C ILE A 282 30.88 14.82 -15.70
N LEU A 283 29.69 15.09 -16.24
CA LEU A 283 29.26 14.53 -17.51
C LEU A 283 29.73 15.44 -18.65
N LEU A 284 30.70 14.98 -19.44
CA LEU A 284 31.30 15.79 -20.51
C LEU A 284 30.49 15.79 -21.79
N GLY A 285 29.88 14.66 -22.14
CA GLY A 285 29.34 14.37 -23.47
C GLY A 285 28.45 13.14 -23.46
N ALA A 286 27.20 13.25 -23.92
CA ALA A 286 26.36 12.11 -24.27
C ALA A 286 26.07 12.16 -25.77
N PHE A 287 26.42 11.10 -26.51
CA PHE A 287 26.32 11.01 -27.98
C PHE A 287 25.58 9.76 -28.44
#